data_AF-A0A9Q0PJG9-F1
#
_entry.id   AF-A0A9Q0PJG9-F1
#
_cell.length_a   1.000
_cell.length_b   1.000
_cell.length_c   1.000
_cell.angle_alpha   90.00
_cell.angle_beta   90.00
_cell.angle_gamma   90.00
#
_symmetry.space_group_name_H-M   'P 1'
#
loop_
_entity.id
_entity.type
_entity.pdbx_description
1 polymer ?
#
loop_
_entity_poly.entity_id
_entity_poly.type
_entity_poly.pdbx_seq_one_letter_code
_entity_poly.pdbx_strand_id
1 'polypeptide(L)'
;MASVSKNLIFFLLSTLSIFPTHPHPLDPLTPAEFTKVQSIVNNSYPKTKPQRSLSLYLPGHKIVSDEVYGGYGYPVLTFDEQIAANAMPFKYTPFLESIRKRGLKVEEVVCSSFAIGWYGEQRRNRRVVRVLCNYLDGSVNLYMRPIEGITVTVDLEEMKILGFVDRSTVPVPKADGTDYRESSQELPLGSLLKGISIRQSDGPSFTIDGHTIRWDNWDFHLSFDARAGPDYIPGINI
;
A
#
# COMPACT_ATOMS: atom_id res chain seq x y z
N MET A 1 -40.55 -23.34 -48.29
CA MET A 1 -39.38 -24.05 -47.72
C MET A 1 -38.24 -23.04 -47.69
N ALA A 2 -37.63 -22.62 -46.58
CA ALA A 2 -37.44 -23.28 -45.29
C ALA A 2 -37.33 -22.24 -44.14
N SER A 3 -37.93 -22.63 -43.02
CA SER A 3 -37.65 -22.35 -41.60
C SER A 3 -36.70 -21.21 -41.20
N VAL A 4 -37.27 -20.19 -40.55
CA VAL A 4 -36.54 -19.26 -39.68
C VAL A 4 -36.35 -19.94 -38.32
N SER A 5 -35.11 -20.32 -38.01
CA SER A 5 -34.71 -20.90 -36.73
C SER A 5 -34.74 -19.83 -35.64
N LYS A 6 -35.57 -20.04 -34.61
CA LYS A 6 -35.61 -19.22 -33.38
C LYS A 6 -34.44 -19.62 -32.50
N ASN A 7 -33.45 -18.74 -32.35
CA ASN A 7 -32.39 -18.92 -31.36
C ASN A 7 -32.96 -18.72 -29.94
N LEU A 8 -33.09 -19.83 -29.22
CA LEU A 8 -33.50 -19.88 -27.82
C LEU A 8 -32.25 -19.62 -26.95
N ILE A 9 -32.16 -18.44 -26.35
CA ILE A 9 -31.11 -18.08 -25.40
C ILE A 9 -31.44 -18.75 -24.07
N PHE A 10 -30.70 -19.79 -23.70
CA PHE A 10 -30.73 -20.37 -22.36
C PHE A 10 -29.88 -19.51 -21.42
N PHE A 11 -30.54 -18.70 -20.59
CA PHE A 11 -29.91 -18.15 -19.39
C PHE A 11 -29.85 -19.24 -18.33
N LEU A 12 -28.70 -19.90 -18.20
CA LEU A 12 -28.37 -20.70 -17.02
C LEU A 12 -28.08 -19.71 -15.87
N LEU A 13 -29.12 -19.40 -15.10
CA LEU A 13 -28.95 -18.84 -13.75
C LEU A 13 -28.31 -19.94 -12.90
N SER A 14 -26.97 -19.95 -12.83
CA SER A 14 -26.30 -20.60 -11.71
C SER A 14 -26.69 -19.81 -10.48
N THR A 15 -27.63 -20.34 -9.70
CA THR A 15 -27.86 -19.87 -8.34
C THR A 15 -26.56 -20.10 -7.59
N LEU A 16 -25.74 -19.04 -7.45
CA LEU A 16 -24.82 -18.93 -6.34
C LEU A 16 -25.71 -19.05 -5.10
N SER A 17 -25.71 -20.23 -4.49
CA SER A 17 -26.27 -20.42 -3.17
C SER A 17 -25.51 -19.46 -2.27
N ILE A 18 -26.13 -18.31 -1.99
CA ILE A 18 -25.72 -17.41 -0.93
C ILE A 18 -26.05 -18.15 0.36
N PHE A 19 -25.18 -19.09 0.74
CA PHE A 19 -25.17 -19.59 2.09
C PHE A 19 -24.89 -18.37 2.99
N PRO A 20 -25.69 -18.13 4.03
CA PRO A 20 -25.30 -17.16 5.04
C PRO A 20 -24.02 -17.71 5.67
N THR A 21 -22.87 -17.15 5.29
CA THR A 21 -21.62 -17.44 5.97
C THR A 21 -21.80 -16.95 7.40
N HIS A 22 -21.89 -17.89 8.35
CA HIS A 22 -21.80 -17.51 9.74
C HIS A 22 -20.47 -16.79 9.93
N PRO A 23 -20.47 -15.55 10.47
CA PRO A 23 -19.23 -14.81 10.65
C PRO A 23 -18.31 -15.62 11.54
N HIS A 24 -17.09 -15.87 11.04
CA HIS A 24 -16.07 -16.58 11.78
C HIS A 24 -15.28 -15.56 12.63
N PRO A 25 -14.91 -15.87 13.89
CA PRO A 25 -14.19 -14.91 14.75
C PRO A 25 -12.83 -14.44 14.21
N LEU A 26 -12.27 -15.14 13.23
CA LEU A 26 -10.99 -14.83 12.59
C LEU A 26 -11.16 -14.14 11.23
N ASP A 27 -12.40 -13.87 10.81
CA ASP A 27 -12.67 -13.12 9.58
C ASP A 27 -11.97 -11.75 9.64
N PRO A 28 -11.42 -11.25 8.51
CA PRO A 28 -10.94 -9.88 8.41
C PRO A 28 -12.06 -8.87 8.71
N LEU A 29 -11.69 -7.69 9.17
CA LEU A 29 -12.66 -6.61 9.40
C LEU A 29 -13.41 -6.25 8.12
N THR A 30 -14.73 -6.21 8.23
CA THR A 30 -15.63 -5.80 7.15
C THR A 30 -15.64 -4.26 6.98
N PRO A 31 -16.06 -3.73 5.82
CA PRO A 31 -16.23 -2.28 5.62
C PRO A 31 -17.16 -1.62 6.65
N ALA A 32 -18.20 -2.34 7.08
CA ALA A 32 -19.13 -1.88 8.12
C ALA A 32 -18.43 -1.76 9.49
N GLU A 33 -17.56 -2.71 9.83
CA GLU A 33 -16.78 -2.68 11.07
C GLU A 33 -15.73 -1.56 11.05
N PHE A 34 -15.05 -1.32 9.93
CA PHE A 34 -14.16 -0.16 9.79
C PHE A 34 -14.91 1.17 10.00
N THR A 35 -16.09 1.32 9.38
CA THR A 35 -16.93 2.51 9.55
C THR A 35 -17.34 2.70 11.01
N LYS A 36 -17.65 1.60 11.70
CA LYS A 36 -18.00 1.59 13.12
C LYS A 36 -16.83 1.96 14.02
N VAL A 37 -15.63 1.43 13.76
CA VAL A 37 -14.40 1.83 14.45
C VAL A 37 -14.17 3.33 14.29
N GLN A 38 -14.23 3.84 13.06
CA GLN A 38 -14.08 5.27 12.79
C GLN A 38 -15.10 6.12 13.58
N SER A 39 -16.37 5.72 13.58
CA SER A 39 -17.42 6.42 14.32
C SER A 39 -17.14 6.47 15.83
N ILE A 40 -16.80 5.33 16.44
CA ILE A 40 -16.51 5.25 17.88
C ILE A 40 -15.32 6.15 18.24
N VAL A 41 -14.25 6.09 17.45
CA VAL A 41 -13.03 6.87 17.69
C VAL A 41 -13.29 8.37 17.50
N ASN A 42 -13.93 8.78 16.41
CA ASN A 42 -14.21 10.19 16.11
C ASN A 42 -15.14 10.84 17.14
N ASN A 43 -16.15 10.10 17.63
CA ASN A 43 -17.04 10.59 18.68
C ASN A 43 -16.32 10.78 20.02
N SER A 44 -15.35 9.91 20.33
CA SER A 44 -14.58 9.96 21.58
C SER A 44 -13.42 10.98 21.52
N TYR A 45 -12.88 11.23 20.32
CA TYR A 45 -11.69 12.05 20.09
C TYR A 45 -11.89 13.02 18.90
N PRO A 46 -12.64 14.11 19.08
CA PRO A 46 -12.87 15.09 18.02
C PRO A 46 -11.64 15.97 17.71
N LYS A 47 -10.53 15.81 18.45
CA LYS A 47 -9.28 16.56 18.28
C LYS A 47 -8.08 15.62 18.27
N THR A 48 -7.00 16.06 17.63
CA THR A 48 -5.72 15.35 17.62
C THR A 48 -5.18 15.17 19.04
N LYS A 49 -4.74 13.95 19.34
CA LYS A 49 -4.14 13.53 20.62
C LYS A 49 -2.77 12.90 20.35
N PRO A 50 -1.90 12.79 21.38
CA PRO A 50 -0.67 12.01 21.27
C PRO A 50 -0.97 10.57 20.84
N GLN A 51 0.03 9.86 20.32
CA GLN A 51 -0.09 8.45 19.95
C GLN A 51 -0.74 7.60 21.06
N ARG A 52 -1.74 6.80 20.68
CA ARG A 52 -2.50 5.94 21.61
C ARG A 52 -2.62 4.53 21.06
N SER A 53 -2.74 3.57 21.96
CA SER A 53 -3.24 2.22 21.66
C SER A 53 -4.68 2.14 22.14
N LEU A 54 -5.59 1.75 21.24
CA LEU A 54 -7.03 1.62 21.54
C LEU A 54 -7.44 0.16 21.32
N SER A 55 -8.15 -0.41 22.28
CA SER A 55 -8.87 -1.69 22.11
C SER A 55 -10.36 -1.43 22.14
N LEU A 56 -11.09 -1.93 21.14
CA LEU A 56 -12.52 -1.69 20.97
C LEU A 56 -13.30 -2.99 21.06
N TYR A 57 -14.47 -2.94 21.70
CA TYR A 57 -15.46 -4.00 21.64
C TYR A 57 -16.59 -3.58 20.71
N LEU A 58 -16.57 -4.07 19.47
CA LEU A 58 -17.49 -3.63 18.42
C LEU A 58 -18.97 -3.94 18.74
N PRO A 59 -19.38 -5.15 19.18
CA PRO A 59 -20.79 -5.39 19.49
C PRO A 59 -21.37 -4.41 20.51
N GLY A 60 -20.59 -4.05 21.54
CA GLY A 60 -20.98 -3.08 22.57
C GLY A 60 -20.68 -1.61 22.24
N HIS A 61 -20.19 -1.29 21.03
CA HIS A 61 -19.93 0.06 20.56
C HIS A 61 -19.06 0.91 21.50
N LYS A 62 -18.04 0.31 22.12
CA LYS A 62 -17.25 0.99 23.17
C LYS A 62 -15.76 0.73 23.08
N ILE A 63 -14.99 1.71 23.53
CA ILE A 63 -13.55 1.55 23.82
C ILE A 63 -13.43 0.83 25.16
N VAL A 64 -12.65 -0.24 25.20
CA VAL A 64 -12.41 -1.06 26.40
C VAL A 64 -11.02 -0.88 26.98
N SER A 65 -10.05 -0.45 26.18
CA SER A 65 -8.74 0.02 26.65
C SER A 65 -8.31 1.24 25.86
N ASP A 66 -7.70 2.19 26.56
CA ASP A 66 -7.18 3.44 26.02
C ASP A 66 -5.88 3.84 26.72
N GLU A 67 -4.76 3.61 26.05
CA GLU A 67 -3.42 3.81 26.61
C GLU A 67 -2.61 4.81 25.78
N VAL A 68 -1.99 5.79 26.44
CA VAL A 68 -1.03 6.68 25.79
C VAL A 68 0.29 5.95 25.60
N TYR A 69 0.80 5.92 24.38
CA TYR A 69 2.09 5.31 24.11
C TYR A 69 3.23 6.26 24.48
N GLY A 70 3.90 5.98 25.61
CA GLY A 70 5.06 6.74 26.09
C GLY A 70 6.42 6.17 25.64
N GLY A 71 6.45 5.01 24.98
CA GLY A 71 7.67 4.28 24.60
C GLY A 71 8.43 4.87 23.41
N TYR A 72 9.42 4.13 22.91
CA TYR A 72 10.18 4.49 21.70
C TYR A 72 9.51 3.97 20.44
N GLY A 73 9.69 4.69 19.32
CA GLY A 73 9.10 4.31 18.04
C GLY A 73 7.72 4.91 17.83
N TYR A 74 7.23 4.77 16.60
CA TYR A 74 6.05 5.46 16.09
C TYR A 74 5.20 4.49 15.25
N PRO A 75 3.92 4.82 14.97
CA PRO A 75 3.06 3.99 14.14
C PRO A 75 3.54 3.94 12.69
N VAL A 76 3.02 2.94 11.96
CA VAL A 76 3.19 2.79 10.51
C VAL A 76 2.84 4.10 9.81
N LEU A 77 3.63 4.44 8.78
CA LEU A 77 3.38 5.65 8.02
C LEU A 77 2.06 5.56 7.26
N THR A 78 1.24 6.60 7.31
CA THR A 78 0.04 6.68 6.47
C THR A 78 0.40 7.13 5.06
N PHE A 79 -0.43 6.82 4.07
CA PHE A 79 -0.22 7.36 2.72
C PHE A 79 -0.40 8.88 2.70
N ASP A 80 -1.37 9.42 3.43
CA ASP A 80 -1.68 10.85 3.44
C ASP A 80 -0.49 11.70 3.92
N GLU A 81 0.17 11.30 5.01
CA GLU A 81 1.32 12.05 5.53
C GLU A 81 2.56 11.90 4.64
N GLN A 82 2.73 10.75 3.99
CA GLN A 82 3.80 10.54 3.02
C GLN A 82 3.59 11.41 1.78
N ILE A 83 2.36 11.47 1.25
CA ILE A 83 2.01 12.35 0.12
C ILE A 83 2.27 13.82 0.49
N ALA A 84 1.84 14.24 1.67
CA ALA A 84 2.08 15.60 2.15
C ALA A 84 3.59 15.91 2.29
N ALA A 85 4.36 15.01 2.90
CA ALA A 85 5.82 15.15 3.05
C ALA A 85 6.54 15.16 1.70
N ASN A 86 6.16 14.29 0.76
CA ASN A 86 6.74 14.19 -0.58
C ASN A 86 6.49 15.45 -1.43
N ALA A 87 5.41 16.18 -1.15
CA ALA A 87 5.09 17.44 -1.82
C ALA A 87 5.90 18.65 -1.29
N MET A 88 6.48 18.55 -0.09
CA MET A 88 7.19 19.66 0.55
C MET A 88 8.40 20.19 -0.23
N PRO A 89 9.29 19.35 -0.82
CA PRO A 89 10.44 19.84 -1.58
C PRO A 89 10.05 20.82 -2.69
N PHE A 90 8.92 20.60 -3.36
CA PHE A 90 8.43 21.44 -4.45
C PHE A 90 7.98 22.85 -4.02
N LYS A 91 7.84 23.10 -2.72
CA LYS A 91 7.55 24.42 -2.14
C LYS A 91 8.78 25.05 -1.48
N TYR A 92 9.93 24.40 -1.54
CA TYR A 92 11.12 24.79 -0.81
C TYR A 92 12.21 25.36 -1.74
N THR A 93 12.44 26.67 -1.63
CA THR A 93 13.36 27.40 -2.53
C THR A 93 14.74 26.77 -2.68
N PRO A 94 15.45 26.37 -1.59
CA PRO A 94 16.76 25.73 -1.73
C PRO A 94 16.74 24.43 -2.54
N PHE A 95 15.66 23.64 -2.43
CA PHE A 95 15.51 22.43 -3.25
C PHE A 95 15.30 22.79 -4.72
N LEU A 96 14.41 23.74 -5.02
CA LEU A 96 14.15 24.17 -6.40
C LEU A 96 15.40 24.74 -7.07
N GLU A 97 16.21 25.52 -6.35
CA GLU A 97 17.51 26.02 -6.82
C GLU A 97 18.50 24.88 -7.08
N SER A 98 18.53 23.89 -6.20
CA SER A 98 19.38 22.70 -6.32
C SER A 98 19.04 21.84 -7.54
N ILE A 99 17.75 21.69 -7.87
CA ILE A 99 17.28 21.02 -9.09
C ILE A 99 17.65 21.84 -10.34
N ARG A 100 17.43 23.17 -10.33
CA ARG A 100 17.81 24.04 -11.45
C ARG A 100 19.32 24.06 -11.71
N LYS A 101 20.14 24.08 -10.66
CA LYS A 101 21.60 23.99 -10.75
C LYS A 101 22.07 22.72 -11.46
N ARG A 102 21.29 21.63 -11.38
CA ARG A 102 21.54 20.36 -12.06
C ARG A 102 21.03 20.34 -13.51
N GLY A 103 20.38 21.40 -13.98
CA GLY A 103 19.76 21.46 -15.30
C GLY A 103 18.53 20.55 -15.44
N LEU A 104 17.92 20.13 -14.32
CA LEU A 104 16.77 19.24 -14.31
C LEU A 104 15.46 20.03 -14.30
N LYS A 105 14.43 19.45 -14.92
CA LYS A 105 13.07 19.98 -14.93
C LYS A 105 12.33 19.57 -13.66
N VAL A 106 11.72 20.50 -12.95
CA VAL A 106 11.06 20.21 -11.66
C VAL A 106 9.86 19.28 -11.86
N GLU A 107 9.16 19.43 -12.98
CA GLU A 107 8.00 18.62 -13.38
C GLU A 107 8.31 17.14 -13.62
N GLU A 108 9.57 16.79 -13.86
CA GLU A 108 10.05 15.42 -14.06
C GLU A 108 10.64 14.81 -12.77
N VAL A 109 10.60 15.54 -11.65
CA VAL A 109 11.11 15.07 -10.36
C VAL A 109 9.99 14.41 -9.56
N VAL A 110 10.26 13.21 -9.04
CA VAL A 110 9.35 12.47 -8.16
C VAL A 110 10.05 12.19 -6.83
N CYS A 111 9.42 12.59 -5.72
CA CYS A 111 9.99 12.44 -4.39
C CYS A 111 9.25 11.37 -3.57
N SER A 112 9.96 10.71 -2.68
CA SER A 112 9.44 9.65 -1.81
C SER A 112 10.04 9.72 -0.42
N SER A 113 9.25 9.35 0.58
CA SER A 113 9.60 9.39 1.99
C SER A 113 10.23 8.07 2.41
N PHE A 114 11.35 8.16 3.10
CA PHE A 114 12.09 7.01 3.63
C PHE A 114 12.20 7.14 5.15
N ALA A 115 11.85 6.06 5.84
CA ALA A 115 12.07 5.96 7.27
C ALA A 115 13.56 6.07 7.59
N ILE A 116 13.90 6.80 8.65
CA ILE A 116 15.30 7.04 9.01
C ILE A 116 15.83 6.03 10.04
N GLY A 117 14.97 5.33 10.78
CA GLY A 117 15.39 4.49 11.90
C GLY A 117 15.90 5.31 13.10
N TRP A 118 16.83 4.76 13.86
CA TRP A 118 17.46 5.39 15.03
C TRP A 118 18.95 5.08 15.05
N TYR A 119 19.78 6.09 15.31
CA TYR A 119 21.25 6.00 15.21
C TYR A 119 21.96 6.42 16.52
N GLY A 120 21.31 6.25 17.68
CA GLY A 120 21.91 6.60 18.97
C GLY A 120 21.62 8.03 19.45
N GLU A 121 20.88 8.82 18.68
CA GLU A 121 20.51 10.17 19.07
C GLU A 121 19.58 10.17 20.29
N GLN A 122 19.70 11.22 21.10
CA GLN A 122 18.78 11.46 22.21
C GLN A 122 17.36 11.59 21.68
N ARG A 123 16.40 11.00 22.42
CA ARG A 123 15.00 11.01 22.03
C ARG A 123 14.52 12.44 21.78
N ARG A 124 14.30 12.77 20.51
CA ARG A 124 13.54 13.95 20.12
C ARG A 124 12.12 13.48 19.90
N ASN A 125 11.14 14.16 20.48
CA ASN A 125 9.73 13.82 20.31
C ASN A 125 9.26 14.28 18.91
N ARG A 126 9.86 13.72 17.86
CA ARG A 126 9.62 14.07 16.47
C ARG A 126 9.58 12.82 15.62
N ARG A 127 8.60 12.76 14.73
CA ARG A 127 8.41 11.68 13.79
C ARG A 127 8.95 12.15 12.44
N VAL A 128 10.10 11.64 12.03
CA VAL A 128 10.91 12.24 10.96
C VAL A 128 11.11 11.26 9.81
N VAL A 129 11.03 11.77 8.58
CA VAL A 129 11.39 11.03 7.35
C VAL A 129 12.45 11.79 6.55
N ARG A 130 13.18 11.05 5.72
CA ARG A 130 14.00 11.61 4.65
C ARG A 130 13.23 11.53 3.34
N VAL A 131 13.02 12.67 2.70
CA VAL A 131 12.48 12.74 1.35
C VAL A 131 13.65 12.75 0.37
N LEU A 132 13.69 11.71 -0.46
CA LEU A 132 14.65 11.54 -1.54
C LEU A 132 13.90 11.61 -2.87
N CYS A 133 14.57 12.07 -3.92
CA CYS A 133 13.91 12.31 -5.20
C CYS A 133 14.63 11.62 -6.35
N ASN A 134 13.84 11.23 -7.35
CA ASN A 134 14.25 10.57 -8.57
C ASN A 134 13.79 11.42 -9.76
N TYR A 135 14.33 11.14 -10.94
CA TYR A 135 14.05 11.88 -12.17
C TYR A 135 13.50 10.95 -13.25
N LEU A 136 12.39 11.32 -13.90
CA LEU A 136 11.72 10.47 -14.87
C LEU A 136 12.34 10.58 -16.26
N ASP A 137 12.29 11.79 -16.84
CA ASP A 137 12.73 12.14 -18.19
C ASP A 137 12.33 11.07 -19.21
N GLY A 138 11.00 10.90 -19.28
CA GLY A 138 10.30 9.96 -20.16
C GLY A 138 10.20 8.52 -19.65
N SER A 139 11.05 8.09 -18.71
CA SER A 139 11.00 6.75 -18.13
C SER A 139 10.07 6.69 -16.91
N VAL A 140 9.36 5.56 -16.76
CA VAL A 140 8.59 5.26 -15.54
C VAL A 140 9.42 4.59 -14.45
N ASN A 141 10.63 4.13 -14.77
CA ASN A 141 11.48 3.42 -13.83
C ASN A 141 12.32 4.40 -12.99
N LEU A 142 11.62 5.16 -12.15
CA LEU A 142 12.21 6.22 -11.33
C LEU A 142 13.37 5.72 -10.45
N TYR A 143 13.32 4.48 -9.96
CA TYR A 143 14.35 3.93 -9.06
C TYR A 143 15.70 3.73 -9.74
N MET A 144 15.75 3.67 -11.08
CA MET A 144 17.01 3.64 -11.84
C MET A 144 17.64 5.03 -12.01
N ARG A 145 16.95 6.09 -11.59
CA ARG A 145 17.33 7.49 -11.85
C ARG A 145 17.28 8.37 -10.60
N PRO A 146 18.03 8.03 -9.53
CA PRO A 146 18.07 8.83 -8.32
C PRO A 146 18.74 10.19 -8.56
N ILE A 147 18.22 11.23 -7.91
CA ILE A 147 18.87 12.54 -7.82
C ILE A 147 19.76 12.53 -6.58
N GLU A 148 21.00 12.12 -6.79
CA GLU A 148 21.96 11.92 -5.71
C GLU A 148 22.44 13.22 -5.06
N GLY A 149 22.86 13.08 -3.80
CA GLY A 149 23.45 14.16 -3.01
C GLY A 149 22.47 15.15 -2.39
N ILE A 150 21.17 15.06 -2.71
CA ILE A 150 20.11 15.85 -2.10
C ILE A 150 19.35 15.02 -1.06
N THR A 151 19.07 15.61 0.10
CA THR A 151 18.18 15.02 1.10
C THR A 151 17.38 16.11 1.79
N VAL A 152 16.06 15.95 1.82
CA VAL A 152 15.16 16.81 2.60
C VAL A 152 14.71 16.03 3.83
N THR A 153 14.86 16.61 5.02
CA THR A 153 14.40 15.99 6.28
C THR A 153 13.11 16.67 6.71
N VAL A 154 12.04 15.90 6.89
CA VAL A 154 10.69 16.41 7.18
C VAL A 154 10.20 15.87 8.51
N ASP A 155 9.66 16.76 9.34
CA ASP A 155 8.88 16.41 10.54
C ASP A 155 7.42 16.15 10.13
N LEU A 156 6.90 14.97 10.44
CA LEU A 156 5.55 14.55 10.07
C LEU A 156 4.46 15.11 11.00
N GLU A 157 4.81 15.52 12.23
CA GLU A 157 3.82 16.04 13.18
C GLU A 157 3.50 17.51 12.88
N GLU A 158 4.54 18.30 12.63
CA GLU A 158 4.41 19.73 12.30
C GLU A 158 4.34 19.99 10.79
N MET A 159 4.54 18.96 9.97
CA MET A 159 4.64 19.02 8.51
C MET A 159 5.58 20.14 8.02
N LYS A 160 6.81 20.10 8.53
CA LYS A 160 7.85 21.11 8.25
C LYS A 160 9.18 20.49 7.84
N ILE A 161 9.90 21.18 6.97
CA ILE A 161 11.28 20.82 6.63
C ILE A 161 12.19 21.20 7.80
N LEU A 162 12.86 20.21 8.39
CA LEU A 162 13.83 20.37 9.47
C LEU A 162 15.24 20.61 8.97
N GLY A 163 15.54 20.11 7.78
CA GLY A 163 16.88 20.18 7.22
C GLY A 163 16.88 19.89 5.73
N PHE A 164 17.80 20.55 5.05
CA PHE A 164 18.06 20.34 3.64
C PHE A 164 19.56 20.19 3.46
N VAL A 165 19.96 19.14 2.76
CA VAL A 165 21.35 18.85 2.49
C VAL A 165 21.52 18.65 1.00
N ASP A 166 22.40 19.43 0.38
CA ASP A 166 22.88 19.25 -0.99
C ASP A 166 24.41 19.15 -0.94
N ARG A 167 24.93 17.91 -0.93
CA ARG A 167 26.37 17.65 -0.68
C ARG A 167 27.19 17.53 -1.95
N SER A 168 26.57 17.05 -3.02
CA SER A 168 27.29 16.67 -4.23
C SER A 168 26.37 16.72 -5.44
N THR A 169 26.90 17.18 -6.56
CA THR A 169 26.23 17.13 -7.85
C THR A 169 26.80 15.95 -8.64
N VAL A 170 26.03 14.86 -8.72
CA VAL A 170 26.36 13.68 -9.53
C VAL A 170 25.42 13.67 -10.74
N PRO A 171 25.89 13.32 -11.95
CA PRO A 171 25.01 13.15 -13.10
C PRO A 171 23.92 12.11 -12.82
N VAL A 172 22.67 12.44 -13.16
CA VAL A 172 21.56 11.48 -13.09
C VAL A 172 21.78 10.42 -14.18
N PRO A 173 21.59 9.12 -13.90
CA PRO A 173 21.61 8.07 -14.92
C PRO A 173 20.67 8.38 -16.10
N LYS A 174 20.98 7.87 -17.29
CA LYS A 174 20.15 8.08 -18.49
C LYS A 174 18.82 7.32 -18.40
N ALA A 175 17.81 7.78 -19.12
CA ALA A 175 16.51 7.12 -19.24
C ALA A 175 16.56 5.87 -20.12
N ASP A 176 17.43 5.89 -21.12
CA ASP A 176 17.49 4.88 -22.18
C ASP A 176 17.68 3.47 -21.59
N GLY A 177 16.83 2.54 -22.02
CA GLY A 177 16.88 1.14 -21.59
C GLY A 177 16.42 0.88 -20.16
N THR A 178 15.81 1.86 -19.48
CA THR A 178 15.31 1.67 -18.08
C THR A 178 13.81 1.37 -18.00
N ASP A 179 13.01 1.75 -19.00
CA ASP A 179 11.58 1.44 -19.03
C ASP A 179 11.42 -0.09 -19.13
N TYR A 180 10.40 -0.63 -18.46
CA TYR A 180 10.10 -2.07 -18.43
C TYR A 180 8.77 -2.40 -19.11
N ARG A 181 7.99 -1.39 -19.51
CA ARG A 181 6.71 -1.59 -20.17
C ARG A 181 6.96 -2.03 -21.60
N GLU A 182 6.28 -3.11 -22.01
CA GLU A 182 6.34 -3.66 -23.36
C GLU A 182 6.14 -2.58 -24.44
N SER A 183 5.18 -1.67 -24.23
CA SER A 183 4.87 -0.57 -25.14
C SER A 183 6.00 0.43 -25.37
N SER A 184 6.99 0.46 -24.48
CA SER A 184 8.14 1.38 -24.52
C SER A 184 9.44 0.67 -24.95
N GLN A 185 9.39 -0.63 -25.24
CA GLN A 185 10.56 -1.39 -25.64
C GLN A 185 10.74 -1.41 -27.16
N GLU A 186 11.99 -1.54 -27.61
CA GLU A 186 12.31 -1.79 -29.01
C GLU A 186 12.01 -3.26 -29.37
N LEU A 187 11.37 -3.46 -30.53
CA LEU A 187 11.11 -4.79 -31.06
C LEU A 187 12.32 -5.31 -31.85
N PRO A 188 12.60 -6.63 -31.83
CA PRO A 188 11.86 -7.69 -31.14
C PRO A 188 12.31 -7.91 -29.68
N LEU A 189 11.36 -8.22 -28.79
CA LEU A 189 11.61 -8.47 -27.35
C LEU A 189 12.28 -9.81 -27.03
N GLY A 190 12.54 -10.62 -28.06
CA GLY A 190 13.04 -11.97 -27.95
C GLY A 190 12.28 -12.95 -28.84
N SER A 191 12.57 -14.23 -28.68
CA SER A 191 11.88 -15.30 -29.39
C SER A 191 10.47 -15.51 -28.85
N LEU A 192 9.51 -15.76 -29.75
CA LEU A 192 8.15 -16.13 -29.37
C LEU A 192 8.14 -17.40 -28.50
N LEU A 193 7.54 -17.32 -27.32
CA LEU A 193 7.32 -18.47 -26.45
C LEU A 193 6.08 -19.26 -26.90
N LYS A 194 6.14 -20.58 -26.81
CA LYS A 194 4.97 -21.45 -27.08
C LYS A 194 3.97 -21.34 -25.92
N GLY A 195 2.69 -21.20 -26.24
CA GLY A 195 1.63 -21.12 -25.23
C GLY A 195 1.44 -22.41 -24.43
N ILE A 196 0.93 -22.27 -23.20
CA ILE A 196 0.55 -23.38 -22.31
C ILE A 196 -0.93 -23.20 -21.96
N SER A 197 -1.67 -24.30 -21.91
CA SER A 197 -3.07 -24.33 -21.44
C SER A 197 -3.18 -25.27 -20.25
N ILE A 198 -3.82 -24.81 -19.17
CA ILE A 198 -4.07 -25.55 -17.94
C ILE A 198 -5.59 -25.68 -17.77
N ARG A 199 -6.10 -26.90 -17.58
CA ARG A 199 -7.54 -27.18 -17.41
C ARG A 199 -7.78 -28.23 -16.33
N GLN A 200 -8.70 -27.93 -15.41
CA GLN A 200 -9.29 -28.89 -14.47
C GLN A 200 -10.74 -29.16 -14.90
N SER A 201 -10.99 -30.32 -15.53
CA SER A 201 -12.32 -30.66 -16.09
C SER A 201 -13.44 -30.62 -15.07
N ASP A 202 -13.12 -31.00 -13.84
CA ASP A 202 -14.07 -31.19 -12.74
C ASP A 202 -14.01 -30.05 -11.72
N GLY A 203 -13.33 -28.94 -12.06
CA GLY A 203 -13.12 -27.80 -11.17
C GLY A 203 -11.96 -27.99 -10.19
N PRO A 204 -11.74 -27.00 -9.30
CA PRO A 204 -10.72 -27.09 -8.27
C PRO A 204 -11.09 -28.13 -7.21
N SER A 205 -10.08 -28.79 -6.63
CA SER A 205 -10.27 -29.77 -5.55
C SER A 205 -10.46 -29.14 -4.16
N PHE A 206 -10.56 -27.81 -4.07
CA PHE A 206 -10.79 -27.08 -2.84
C PHE A 206 -12.19 -26.46 -2.80
N THR A 207 -12.74 -26.30 -1.61
CA THR A 207 -13.95 -25.51 -1.36
C THR A 207 -13.61 -24.29 -0.51
N ILE A 208 -14.37 -23.22 -0.71
CA ILE A 208 -14.27 -21.98 0.06
C ILE A 208 -15.65 -21.68 0.65
N ASP A 209 -15.72 -21.60 1.98
CA ASP A 209 -16.90 -21.18 2.72
C ASP A 209 -16.53 -19.97 3.58
N GLY A 210 -16.96 -18.79 3.16
CA GLY A 210 -16.43 -17.53 3.68
C GLY A 210 -14.91 -17.46 3.48
N HIS A 211 -14.17 -17.45 4.59
CA HIS A 211 -12.71 -17.47 4.62
C HIS A 211 -12.12 -18.84 4.99
N THR A 212 -12.94 -19.87 5.16
CA THR A 212 -12.50 -21.23 5.46
C THR A 212 -12.25 -22.00 4.17
N ILE A 213 -11.04 -22.51 4.00
CA ILE A 213 -10.60 -23.27 2.84
C ILE A 213 -10.43 -24.73 3.24
N ARG A 214 -11.10 -25.62 2.49
CA ARG A 214 -10.94 -27.07 2.62
C ARG A 214 -10.33 -27.63 1.36
N TRP A 215 -9.20 -28.31 1.47
CA TRP A 215 -8.48 -28.86 0.33
C TRP A 215 -7.82 -30.18 0.72
N ASP A 216 -8.24 -31.27 0.09
CA ASP A 216 -7.83 -32.63 0.47
C ASP A 216 -8.09 -32.89 1.97
N ASN A 217 -7.05 -33.15 2.75
CA ASN A 217 -7.11 -33.34 4.20
C ASN A 217 -6.80 -32.06 5.01
N TRP A 218 -6.69 -30.91 4.36
CA TRP A 218 -6.48 -29.61 5.01
C TRP A 218 -7.79 -28.88 5.24
N ASP A 219 -7.92 -28.29 6.43
CA ASP A 219 -8.95 -27.32 6.80
C ASP A 219 -8.27 -26.15 7.52
N PHE A 220 -8.39 -24.94 6.97
CA PHE A 220 -7.75 -23.75 7.51
C PHE A 220 -8.52 -22.48 7.17
N HIS A 221 -8.27 -21.43 7.96
CA HIS A 221 -8.88 -20.12 7.80
C HIS A 221 -7.89 -19.12 7.20
N LEU A 222 -8.30 -18.44 6.12
CA LEU A 222 -7.51 -17.41 5.45
C LEU A 222 -7.95 -16.02 5.93
N SER A 223 -7.11 -15.35 6.71
CA SER A 223 -7.37 -13.99 7.20
C SER A 223 -6.44 -12.95 6.58
N PHE A 224 -6.70 -11.69 6.86
CA PHE A 224 -5.92 -10.55 6.39
C PHE A 224 -5.81 -9.48 7.47
N ASP A 225 -4.58 -9.03 7.74
CA ASP A 225 -4.29 -7.91 8.62
C ASP A 225 -3.53 -6.82 7.85
N ALA A 226 -3.81 -5.54 8.16
CA ALA A 226 -3.23 -4.42 7.44
C ALA A 226 -1.69 -4.31 7.60
N ARG A 227 -1.13 -4.92 8.64
CA ARG A 227 0.32 -4.96 8.90
C ARG A 227 0.97 -6.27 8.45
N ALA A 228 0.34 -7.41 8.73
CA ALA A 228 0.91 -8.72 8.40
C ALA A 228 0.64 -9.14 6.94
N GLY A 229 -0.44 -8.66 6.34
CA GLY A 229 -0.94 -9.12 5.04
C GLY A 229 -1.79 -10.40 5.20
N PRO A 230 -1.79 -11.32 4.21
CA PRO A 230 -2.52 -12.57 4.32
C PRO A 230 -1.90 -13.49 5.39
N ASP A 231 -2.75 -14.06 6.23
CA ASP A 231 -2.37 -15.02 7.27
C ASP A 231 -3.21 -16.29 7.17
N TYR A 232 -2.63 -17.44 7.50
CA TYR A 232 -3.32 -18.72 7.50
C TYR A 232 -3.31 -19.31 8.90
N ILE A 233 -4.49 -19.69 9.38
CA ILE A 233 -4.67 -20.25 10.72
C ILE A 233 -5.15 -21.70 10.55
N PRO A 234 -4.28 -22.70 10.84
CA PRO A 234 -4.66 -24.10 10.75
C PRO A 234 -5.85 -24.40 11.65
N GLY A 235 -6.75 -25.27 11.20
CA GLY A 235 -8.00 -25.61 11.88
C GLY A 235 -7.83 -25.91 13.37
N ILE A 236 -8.15 -24.91 14.20
CA ILE A 236 -8.67 -25.12 15.54
C ILE A 236 -10.17 -25.33 15.32
N ASN A 237 -10.66 -26.56 15.51
CA ASN A 237 -12.09 -26.77 15.72
C ASN A 237 -12.47 -26.03 17.01
N ILE A 238 -13.01 -24.81 16.90
CA ILE A 238 -13.60 -24.06 18.03
C ILE A 238 -15.07 -24.46 18.16
#